data_AF-A0AAF0MQE2-F1
#
_entry.id   AF-A0AAF0MQE2-F1
#
_cell.length_a   1.000
_cell.length_b   1.000
_cell.length_c   1.000
_cell.angle_alpha   90.00
_cell.angle_beta   90.00
_cell.angle_gamma   90.00
#
_symmetry.space_group_name_H-M   'P 1'
#
loop_
_entity.id
_entity.type
_entity.pdbx_description
1 polymer ?
#
loop_
_entity_poly.entity_id
_entity_poly.type
_entity_poly.pdbx_seq_one_letter_code
_entity_poly.pdbx_strand_id
1 'polypeptide(L)'
;MPDLFNTVVSGGETVRFDAVWTPISYTIVYDANGGTADPPVDSSVYIVGDQISLADSSVLGKMGNKSAVGWSLERGDSNSAISVTKFTEGLASNADAGGIITFYAVWKAGQCRVSLDLSGVSVSGAPSDWTVADGVYTKTVDGSSDLKEILSDWDGASLSKDGYHFEGWNRTSGTVNSDIVISPEFEKVDQSLIWVLAGVLAVFVCAAVIVARMRS
;
A
#
# COMPACT_ATOMS: atom_id res chain seq x y z
N MET A 1 38.63 38.67 11.16
CA MET A 1 38.05 39.38 12.31
C MET A 1 37.58 40.73 11.79
N PRO A 2 36.31 41.14 11.95
CA PRO A 2 35.96 42.54 11.69
C PRO A 2 36.49 43.42 12.83
N ASP A 3 36.89 44.62 12.45
CA ASP A 3 37.55 45.61 13.29
C ASP A 3 36.72 46.02 14.52
N LEU A 4 37.44 46.26 15.62
CA LEU A 4 36.93 46.79 16.87
C LEU A 4 36.44 48.23 16.66
N PHE A 5 35.13 48.46 16.75
CA PHE A 5 34.57 49.81 16.85
C PHE A 5 34.92 50.41 18.21
N ASN A 6 35.98 51.23 18.27
CA ASN A 6 36.22 52.12 19.41
C ASN A 6 35.69 53.52 19.07
N THR A 7 34.36 53.69 19.16
CA THR A 7 33.71 54.99 18.99
C THR A 7 33.66 55.69 20.34
N VAL A 8 34.46 56.74 20.53
CA VAL A 8 34.31 57.62 21.70
C VAL A 8 33.07 58.47 21.46
N VAL A 9 32.00 58.20 22.21
CA VAL A 9 30.74 58.95 22.13
C VAL A 9 30.77 60.08 23.16
N SER A 10 30.64 61.32 22.71
CA SER A 10 30.49 62.48 23.61
C SER A 10 29.14 62.42 24.32
N GLY A 11 29.08 62.84 25.59
CA GLY A 11 27.81 62.92 26.32
C GLY A 11 26.78 63.80 25.61
N GLY A 12 25.68 63.21 25.14
CA GLY A 12 24.60 63.89 24.43
C GLY A 12 24.42 63.49 22.95
N GLU A 13 25.32 62.69 22.39
CA GLU A 13 25.23 62.24 20.99
C GLU A 13 24.36 60.97 20.85
N THR A 14 23.46 60.97 19.86
CA THR A 14 22.68 59.78 19.49
C THR A 14 23.48 58.94 18.51
N VAL A 15 23.93 57.76 18.94
CA VAL A 15 24.58 56.77 18.07
C VAL A 15 23.54 55.85 17.46
N ARG A 16 23.56 55.73 16.13
CA ARG A 16 22.69 54.82 15.38
C ARG A 16 23.47 53.57 15.00
N PHE A 17 22.98 52.42 15.44
CA PHE A 17 23.46 51.12 14.99
C PHE A 17 22.49 50.58 13.95
N ASP A 18 23.02 50.16 12.81
CA ASP A 18 22.26 49.42 11.80
C ASP A 18 22.57 47.93 11.94
N ALA A 19 21.52 47.11 12.03
CA ALA A 19 21.67 45.66 12.00
C ALA A 19 21.81 45.18 10.55
N VAL A 20 22.81 44.35 10.29
CA VAL A 20 23.00 43.67 8.99
C VAL A 20 22.66 42.19 9.18
N TRP A 21 21.68 41.72 8.42
CA TRP A 21 21.27 40.31 8.42
C TRP A 21 21.76 39.63 7.15
N THR A 22 22.41 38.47 7.30
CA THR A 22 22.73 37.59 6.17
C THR A 22 21.68 36.48 6.13
N PRO A 23 20.89 36.35 5.04
CA PRO A 23 19.91 35.29 4.91
C PRO A 23 20.55 33.91 4.93
N ILE A 24 19.87 32.93 5.53
CA ILE A 24 20.26 31.52 5.44
C ILE A 24 19.73 30.99 4.11
N SER A 25 20.62 30.41 3.31
CA SER A 25 20.31 29.82 2.02
C SER A 25 20.10 28.32 2.08
N TYR A 26 19.19 27.82 1.26
CA TYR A 26 18.81 26.43 1.17
C TYR A 26 18.81 25.95 -0.28
N THR A 27 18.88 24.63 -0.47
CA THR A 27 18.76 23.98 -1.78
C THR A 27 17.75 22.84 -1.72
N ILE A 28 17.20 22.48 -2.87
CA ILE A 28 16.24 21.38 -3.01
C ILE A 28 16.90 20.24 -3.78
N VAL A 29 16.74 19.02 -3.27
CA VAL A 29 17.14 17.79 -3.95
C VAL A 29 15.92 16.90 -4.10
N TYR A 30 15.81 16.23 -5.24
CA TYR A 30 14.77 15.26 -5.51
C TYR A 30 15.34 13.85 -5.45
N ASP A 31 14.66 12.97 -4.71
CA ASP A 31 14.93 11.54 -4.64
C ASP A 31 13.78 10.80 -5.33
N ALA A 32 14.10 9.99 -6.35
CA ALA A 32 13.12 9.19 -7.08
C ALA A 32 12.43 8.13 -6.20
N ASN A 33 12.93 7.90 -4.98
CA ASN A 33 12.35 7.03 -3.96
C ASN A 33 12.04 5.63 -4.53
N GLY A 34 13.03 5.05 -5.21
CA GLY A 34 12.96 3.76 -5.89
C GLY A 34 12.45 3.79 -7.34
N GLY A 35 12.16 4.97 -7.89
CA GLY A 35 11.95 5.17 -9.33
C GLY A 35 13.19 4.78 -10.13
N THR A 36 12.99 4.45 -11.41
CA THR A 36 14.07 3.94 -12.29
C THR A 36 14.70 5.01 -13.17
N ALA A 37 14.03 6.15 -13.36
CA ALA A 37 14.56 7.30 -14.08
C ALA A 37 15.28 8.27 -13.14
N ASP A 38 16.20 9.04 -13.70
CA ASP A 38 16.94 10.06 -12.96
C ASP A 38 15.98 11.15 -12.43
N PRO A 39 16.10 11.54 -11.15
CA PRO A 39 15.35 12.66 -10.61
C PRO A 39 15.67 13.98 -11.33
N PRO A 40 14.70 14.90 -11.40
CA PRO A 40 14.97 16.26 -11.85
C PRO A 40 16.00 16.94 -10.94
N VAL A 41 16.77 17.86 -11.50
CA VAL A 41 17.76 18.64 -10.76
C VAL A 41 17.24 20.06 -10.56
N ASP A 42 17.31 20.55 -9.32
CA ASP A 42 17.11 21.96 -9.00
C ASP A 42 18.46 22.61 -8.68
N SER A 43 18.85 23.61 -9.47
CA SER A 43 20.09 24.36 -9.29
C SER A 43 19.87 25.69 -8.56
N SER A 44 18.67 25.94 -8.06
CA SER A 44 18.30 27.19 -7.40
C SER A 44 18.76 27.21 -5.94
N VAL A 45 18.97 28.42 -5.44
CA VAL A 45 19.20 28.68 -4.02
C VAL A 45 18.01 29.47 -3.50
N TYR A 46 17.45 29.02 -2.39
CA TYR A 46 16.24 29.59 -1.78
C TYR A 46 16.53 30.21 -0.43
N ILE A 47 15.80 31.28 -0.13
CA ILE A 47 15.68 31.84 1.22
C ILE A 47 14.22 31.79 1.65
N VAL A 48 13.99 31.88 2.97
CA VAL A 48 12.62 31.96 3.51
C VAL A 48 11.90 33.17 2.92
N GLY A 49 10.74 32.91 2.33
CA GLY A 49 9.93 33.92 1.63
C GLY A 49 9.81 33.69 0.13
N ASP A 50 10.76 32.98 -0.47
CA ASP A 50 10.80 32.76 -1.91
C ASP A 50 9.60 31.97 -2.42
N GLN A 51 9.15 32.26 -3.64
CA GLN A 51 8.21 31.40 -4.34
C GLN A 51 8.95 30.22 -4.94
N ILE A 52 8.37 29.03 -4.82
CA ILE A 52 8.94 27.81 -5.37
C ILE A 52 7.90 27.05 -6.17
N SER A 53 8.36 26.26 -7.12
CA SER A 53 7.55 25.29 -7.85
C SER A 53 8.31 23.99 -7.89
N LEU A 54 7.71 22.94 -7.33
CA LEU A 54 8.35 21.63 -7.34
C LEU A 54 8.44 21.10 -8.78
N ALA A 55 9.53 20.40 -9.07
CA ALA A 55 9.73 19.79 -10.38
C ALA A 55 8.60 18.82 -10.73
N ASP A 56 8.31 18.64 -12.02
CA ASP A 56 7.30 17.68 -12.44
C ASP A 56 7.75 16.25 -12.12
N SER A 57 7.03 15.57 -11.22
CA SER A 57 7.32 14.18 -10.85
C SER A 57 7.01 13.17 -11.96
N SER A 58 6.21 13.54 -12.98
CA SER A 58 5.83 12.63 -14.06
C SER A 58 7.02 12.19 -14.92
N VAL A 59 8.11 12.95 -14.90
CA VAL A 59 9.37 12.65 -15.60
C VAL A 59 10.07 11.40 -15.06
N LEU A 60 9.72 10.96 -13.84
CA LEU A 60 10.30 9.77 -13.21
C LEU A 60 9.83 8.45 -13.85
N GLY A 61 8.89 8.51 -14.79
CA GLY A 61 8.35 7.32 -15.45
C GLY A 61 7.51 6.46 -14.51
N LYS A 62 7.76 5.15 -14.55
CA LYS A 62 7.00 4.15 -13.76
C LYS A 62 7.91 3.34 -12.84
N MET A 63 7.36 2.96 -11.69
CA MET A 63 7.93 1.96 -10.80
C MET A 63 6.97 0.75 -10.76
N GLY A 64 7.24 -0.27 -11.58
CA GLY A 64 6.30 -1.37 -11.79
C GLY A 64 4.98 -0.85 -12.40
N ASN A 65 3.85 -1.08 -11.73
CA ASN A 65 2.54 -0.55 -12.12
C ASN A 65 2.21 0.82 -11.46
N LYS A 66 3.16 1.41 -10.72
CA LYS A 66 2.98 2.69 -10.03
C LYS A 66 3.40 3.86 -10.92
N SER A 67 2.70 4.98 -10.76
CA SER A 67 3.06 6.28 -11.34
C SER A 67 3.36 7.27 -10.21
N ALA A 68 4.32 8.16 -10.45
CA ALA A 68 4.59 9.26 -9.52
C ALA A 68 3.40 10.23 -9.52
N VAL A 69 2.93 10.62 -8.33
CA VAL A 69 1.80 11.54 -8.14
C VAL A 69 2.20 12.85 -7.47
N GLY A 70 3.50 13.04 -7.22
CA GLY A 70 4.09 14.24 -6.64
C GLY A 70 5.22 13.90 -5.69
N TRP A 71 5.46 14.80 -4.74
CA TRP A 71 6.60 14.74 -3.82
C TRP A 71 6.14 14.77 -2.36
N SER A 72 6.94 14.20 -1.46
CA SER A 72 6.77 14.21 -0.01
C SER A 72 8.09 14.65 0.66
N LEU A 73 8.02 15.13 1.90
CA LEU A 73 9.22 15.33 2.73
C LEU A 73 9.61 14.06 3.50
N GLU A 74 8.73 13.06 3.51
CA GLU A 74 8.97 11.77 4.14
C GLU A 74 9.45 10.76 3.12
N ARG A 75 10.49 10.00 3.49
CA ARG A 75 11.00 8.88 2.71
C ARG A 75 10.13 7.63 2.93
N GLY A 76 9.93 6.84 1.89
CA GLY A 76 9.17 5.57 1.94
C GLY A 76 7.83 5.65 1.21
N ASP A 77 6.91 4.75 1.57
CA ASP A 77 5.58 4.66 0.96
C ASP A 77 4.62 5.71 1.56
N SER A 78 4.98 7.00 1.50
CA SER A 78 4.02 8.07 1.76
C SER A 78 2.88 7.95 0.76
N ASN A 79 1.62 7.93 1.21
CA ASN A 79 0.47 7.81 0.32
C ASN A 79 -0.01 9.15 -0.27
N SER A 80 0.60 10.26 0.15
CA SER A 80 0.11 11.60 -0.18
C SER A 80 1.24 12.52 -0.60
N ALA A 81 1.13 13.06 -1.81
CA ALA A 81 1.99 14.16 -2.24
C ALA A 81 1.58 15.47 -1.56
N ILE A 82 2.57 16.32 -1.28
CA ILE A 82 2.37 17.67 -0.77
C ILE A 82 2.46 18.70 -1.90
N SER A 83 1.79 19.82 -1.70
CA SER A 83 1.94 20.99 -2.58
C SER A 83 2.68 22.07 -1.83
N VAL A 84 3.75 22.58 -2.43
CA VAL A 84 4.57 23.66 -1.86
C VAL A 84 4.75 24.72 -2.93
N THR A 85 4.29 25.94 -2.63
CA THR A 85 4.39 27.11 -3.53
C THR A 85 5.30 28.20 -2.98
N LYS A 86 5.70 28.08 -1.71
CA LYS A 86 6.52 29.06 -1.02
C LYS A 86 7.52 28.37 -0.08
N PHE A 87 8.74 28.88 -0.06
CA PHE A 87 9.77 28.47 0.88
C PHE A 87 9.48 29.11 2.25
N THR A 88 8.97 28.33 3.20
CA THR A 88 8.58 28.81 4.54
C THR A 88 9.60 28.38 5.60
N GLU A 89 9.51 28.95 6.80
CA GLU A 89 10.31 28.50 7.94
C GLU A 89 10.03 27.02 8.30
N GLY A 90 8.77 26.59 8.17
CA GLY A 90 8.40 25.19 8.38
C GLY A 90 8.96 24.26 7.30
N LEU A 91 9.19 24.75 6.08
CA LEU A 91 9.91 24.00 5.06
C LEU A 91 11.40 23.94 5.41
N ALA A 92 11.99 25.09 5.75
CA ALA A 92 13.39 25.21 6.15
C ALA A 92 13.76 24.30 7.34
N SER A 93 12.85 24.04 8.27
CA SER A 93 13.10 23.12 9.40
C SER A 93 13.28 21.65 8.99
N ASN A 94 12.98 21.29 7.74
CA ASN A 94 13.24 19.96 7.19
C ASN A 94 14.62 19.86 6.49
N ALA A 95 15.38 20.95 6.44
CA ALA A 95 16.70 20.93 5.85
C ALA A 95 17.70 20.15 6.72
N ASP A 96 18.65 19.47 6.08
CA ASP A 96 19.78 18.86 6.77
C ASP A 96 20.79 19.91 7.26
N ALA A 97 21.90 19.45 7.85
CA ALA A 97 22.96 20.33 8.34
C ALA A 97 23.64 21.17 7.23
N GLY A 98 23.48 20.79 5.97
CA GLY A 98 23.97 21.52 4.80
C GLY A 98 22.95 22.49 4.21
N GLY A 99 21.75 22.61 4.77
CA GLY A 99 20.67 23.42 4.22
C GLY A 99 19.97 22.75 3.02
N ILE A 100 20.06 21.43 2.90
CA ILE A 100 19.45 20.68 1.79
C ILE A 100 18.10 20.13 2.23
N ILE A 101 17.06 20.42 1.47
CA ILE A 101 15.73 19.83 1.62
C ILE A 101 15.56 18.74 0.57
N THR A 102 15.32 17.51 1.01
CA THR A 102 15.09 16.39 0.10
C THR A 102 13.60 16.11 -0.04
N PHE A 103 13.12 16.11 -1.27
CA PHE A 103 11.77 15.71 -1.65
C PHE A 103 11.80 14.30 -2.24
N TYR A 104 10.99 13.41 -1.69
CA TYR A 104 10.90 12.00 -2.10
C TYR A 104 9.66 11.80 -2.98
N ALA A 105 9.83 11.12 -4.11
CA ALA A 105 8.72 10.84 -5.01
C ALA A 105 7.66 9.95 -4.33
N VAL A 106 6.39 10.30 -4.52
CA VAL A 106 5.25 9.53 -4.04
C VAL A 106 4.71 8.67 -5.17
N TRP A 107 4.69 7.35 -4.98
CA TRP A 107 4.31 6.38 -6.00
C TRP A 107 2.94 5.78 -5.70
N LYS A 108 1.97 6.07 -6.57
CA LYS A 108 0.63 5.47 -6.47
C LYS A 108 0.48 4.36 -7.49
N ALA A 109 0.14 3.17 -7.02
CA ALA A 109 -0.24 2.06 -7.90
C ALA A 109 -1.51 2.44 -8.69
N GLY A 110 -1.49 2.19 -9.99
CA GLY A 110 -2.69 2.33 -10.82
C GLY A 110 -3.74 1.26 -10.50
N GLN A 111 -4.76 1.16 -11.34
CA GLN A 111 -5.73 0.06 -11.22
C GLN A 111 -5.05 -1.30 -11.44
N CYS A 112 -5.42 -2.28 -10.63
CA CYS A 112 -4.95 -3.66 -10.69
C CYS A 112 -6.14 -4.60 -10.91
N ARG A 113 -5.90 -5.76 -11.53
CA ARG A 113 -6.89 -6.82 -11.68
C ARG A 113 -6.63 -7.95 -10.69
N VAL A 114 -7.61 -8.23 -9.85
CA VAL A 114 -7.66 -9.47 -9.06
C VAL A 114 -8.46 -10.49 -9.84
N SER A 115 -7.88 -11.67 -10.06
CA SER A 115 -8.52 -12.78 -10.76
C SER A 115 -8.63 -13.99 -9.83
N LEU A 116 -9.81 -14.56 -9.68
CA LEU A 116 -10.03 -15.85 -9.04
C LEU A 116 -10.23 -16.89 -10.13
N ASP A 117 -9.30 -17.84 -10.22
CA ASP A 117 -9.43 -18.96 -11.14
C ASP A 117 -10.28 -20.05 -10.46
N LEU A 118 -11.56 -20.09 -10.83
CA LEU A 118 -12.55 -21.07 -10.36
C LEU A 118 -12.94 -22.04 -11.48
N SER A 119 -12.10 -22.21 -12.50
CA SER A 119 -12.37 -23.15 -13.59
C SER A 119 -12.52 -24.58 -13.03
N GLY A 120 -13.66 -25.21 -13.32
CA GLY A 120 -14.00 -26.55 -12.81
C GLY A 120 -14.56 -26.57 -11.38
N VAL A 121 -14.85 -25.41 -10.79
CA VAL A 121 -15.54 -25.26 -9.50
C VAL A 121 -16.99 -24.82 -9.76
N SER A 122 -17.95 -25.45 -9.09
CA SER A 122 -19.33 -24.98 -9.08
C SER A 122 -19.47 -23.82 -8.10
N VAL A 123 -19.95 -22.67 -8.59
CA VAL A 123 -20.10 -21.43 -7.80
C VAL A 123 -21.57 -21.07 -7.67
N SER A 124 -22.04 -20.82 -6.45
CA SER A 124 -23.37 -20.27 -6.16
C SER A 124 -23.24 -19.03 -5.29
N GLY A 125 -24.04 -17.99 -5.57
CA GLY A 125 -23.99 -16.73 -4.81
C GLY A 125 -22.75 -15.89 -5.09
N ALA A 126 -22.21 -15.94 -6.30
CA ALA A 126 -21.07 -15.11 -6.68
C ALA A 126 -21.41 -13.60 -6.52
N PRO A 127 -20.46 -12.76 -6.11
CA PRO A 127 -20.72 -11.34 -5.90
C PRO A 127 -21.02 -10.63 -7.23
N SER A 128 -21.95 -9.67 -7.23
CA SER A 128 -22.41 -8.96 -8.45
C SER A 128 -21.32 -8.10 -9.10
N ASP A 129 -20.35 -7.65 -8.32
CA ASP A 129 -19.36 -6.67 -8.74
C ASP A 129 -18.12 -7.32 -9.39
N TRP A 130 -18.16 -8.64 -9.58
CA TRP A 130 -17.11 -9.41 -10.26
C TRP A 130 -17.57 -9.80 -11.67
N THR A 131 -16.66 -9.64 -12.64
CA THR A 131 -16.89 -10.05 -14.03
C THR A 131 -16.39 -11.47 -14.25
N VAL A 132 -17.20 -12.34 -14.82
CA VAL A 132 -16.85 -13.75 -15.06
C VAL A 132 -16.71 -14.06 -16.56
N ALA A 133 -15.64 -14.77 -16.91
CA ALA A 133 -15.44 -15.39 -18.22
C ALA A 133 -14.73 -16.73 -18.06
N ASP A 134 -15.26 -17.80 -18.66
CA ASP A 134 -14.65 -19.16 -18.65
C ASP A 134 -14.27 -19.71 -17.26
N GLY A 135 -15.06 -19.35 -16.23
CA GLY A 135 -14.81 -19.75 -14.84
C GLY A 135 -13.77 -18.91 -14.10
N VAL A 136 -13.21 -17.87 -14.75
CA VAL A 136 -12.33 -16.89 -14.12
C VAL A 136 -13.14 -15.66 -13.74
N TYR A 137 -13.15 -15.33 -12.45
CA TYR A 137 -13.81 -14.14 -11.92
C TYR A 137 -12.78 -13.03 -11.74
N THR A 138 -13.09 -11.83 -12.23
CA THR A 138 -12.17 -10.69 -12.22
C THR A 138 -12.80 -9.45 -11.60
N LYS A 139 -12.02 -8.72 -10.82
CA LYS A 139 -12.39 -7.41 -10.26
C LYS A 139 -11.24 -6.44 -10.43
N THR A 140 -11.54 -5.26 -10.95
CA THR A 140 -10.57 -4.15 -11.02
C THR A 140 -10.64 -3.40 -9.71
N VAL A 141 -9.49 -3.22 -9.07
CA VAL A 141 -9.34 -2.54 -7.78
C VAL A 141 -8.29 -1.46 -7.88
N ASP A 142 -8.32 -0.51 -6.96
CA ASP A 142 -7.23 0.45 -6.85
C ASP A 142 -5.95 -0.27 -6.40
N GLY A 143 -4.83 0.17 -6.96
CA GLY A 143 -3.54 -0.20 -6.44
C GLY A 143 -3.43 0.21 -4.98
N SER A 144 -2.85 -0.66 -4.19
CA SER A 144 -2.81 -0.58 -2.73
C SER A 144 -4.08 -1.04 -1.98
N SER A 145 -5.12 -1.55 -2.66
CA SER A 145 -6.26 -2.17 -1.97
C SER A 145 -5.84 -3.39 -1.14
N ASP A 146 -6.50 -3.59 0.00
CA ASP A 146 -6.27 -4.73 0.89
C ASP A 146 -6.94 -5.99 0.32
N LEU A 147 -6.17 -7.07 0.19
CA LEU A 147 -6.67 -8.30 -0.41
C LEU A 147 -7.76 -8.97 0.43
N LYS A 148 -7.70 -8.86 1.75
CA LYS A 148 -8.70 -9.47 2.64
C LYS A 148 -10.05 -8.79 2.47
N GLU A 149 -10.08 -7.46 2.34
CA GLU A 149 -11.30 -6.72 2.03
C GLU A 149 -11.89 -7.16 0.69
N ILE A 150 -11.06 -7.33 -0.35
CA ILE A 150 -11.52 -7.79 -1.66
C ILE A 150 -12.08 -9.21 -1.60
N LEU A 151 -11.44 -10.13 -0.89
CA LEU A 151 -11.89 -11.51 -0.77
C LEU A 151 -13.14 -11.66 0.11
N SER A 152 -13.41 -10.70 1.02
CA SER A 152 -14.63 -10.71 1.84
C SER A 152 -15.92 -10.61 1.00
N ASP A 153 -15.84 -10.12 -0.24
CA ASP A 153 -16.95 -10.18 -1.19
C ASP A 153 -17.51 -11.61 -1.34
N TRP A 154 -16.63 -12.62 -1.20
CA TRP A 154 -16.92 -14.04 -1.42
C TRP A 154 -17.39 -14.79 -0.18
N ASP A 155 -17.50 -14.13 0.99
CA ASP A 155 -17.90 -14.79 2.25
C ASP A 155 -19.34 -15.35 2.20
N GLY A 156 -20.19 -14.82 1.31
CA GLY A 156 -21.54 -15.32 1.05
C GLY A 156 -21.64 -16.37 -0.07
N ALA A 157 -20.56 -16.62 -0.80
CA ALA A 157 -20.55 -17.55 -1.93
C ALA A 157 -20.33 -19.00 -1.47
N SER A 158 -20.93 -19.94 -2.19
CA SER A 158 -20.69 -21.38 -2.01
C SER A 158 -19.87 -21.93 -3.17
N LEU A 159 -18.72 -22.52 -2.85
CA LEU A 159 -17.80 -23.15 -3.80
C LEU A 159 -17.81 -24.66 -3.60
N SER A 160 -18.14 -25.41 -4.64
CA SER A 160 -18.23 -26.88 -4.58
C SER A 160 -17.43 -27.54 -5.70
N LYS A 161 -16.69 -28.59 -5.35
CA LYS A 161 -15.96 -29.44 -6.29
C LYS A 161 -16.14 -30.90 -5.86
N ASP A 162 -16.62 -31.73 -6.78
CA ASP A 162 -17.02 -33.11 -6.47
C ASP A 162 -15.89 -33.92 -5.80
N GLY A 163 -16.16 -34.39 -4.58
CA GLY A 163 -15.21 -35.18 -3.78
C GLY A 163 -14.17 -34.36 -3.02
N TYR A 164 -14.31 -33.04 -2.95
CA TYR A 164 -13.40 -32.15 -2.23
C TYR A 164 -14.14 -31.22 -1.25
N HIS A 165 -13.45 -30.84 -0.19
CA HIS A 165 -13.82 -29.79 0.75
C HIS A 165 -12.99 -28.53 0.45
N PHE A 166 -13.59 -27.34 0.52
CA PHE A 166 -12.90 -26.08 0.27
C PHE A 166 -12.15 -25.62 1.54
N GLU A 167 -10.85 -25.42 1.43
CA GLU A 167 -9.96 -25.03 2.55
C GLU A 167 -9.73 -23.52 2.62
N GLY A 168 -10.10 -22.77 1.57
CA GLY A 168 -9.89 -21.34 1.49
C GLY A 168 -9.12 -20.91 0.24
N TRP A 169 -8.56 -19.71 0.28
CA TRP A 169 -7.77 -19.15 -0.81
C TRP A 169 -6.28 -19.37 -0.54
N ASN A 170 -5.51 -19.68 -1.59
CA ASN A 170 -4.05 -19.82 -1.49
C ASN A 170 -3.33 -18.52 -1.05
N ARG A 171 -4.03 -17.40 -1.09
CA ARG A 171 -3.57 -16.10 -0.59
C ARG A 171 -4.76 -15.35 0.01
N THR A 172 -4.62 -14.93 1.26
CA THR A 172 -5.70 -14.31 2.03
C THR A 172 -5.40 -12.90 2.53
N SER A 173 -4.17 -12.41 2.31
CA SER A 173 -3.72 -11.13 2.86
C SER A 173 -2.65 -10.44 2.01
N GLY A 174 -2.41 -9.18 2.36
CA GLY A 174 -1.45 -8.30 1.73
C GLY A 174 -2.11 -7.30 0.78
N THR A 175 -1.27 -6.46 0.21
CA THR A 175 -1.68 -5.33 -0.61
C THR A 175 -1.60 -5.68 -2.10
N VAL A 176 -2.62 -5.29 -2.88
CA VAL A 176 -2.64 -5.49 -4.33
C VAL A 176 -1.80 -4.40 -5.00
N ASN A 177 -0.56 -4.75 -5.33
CA ASN A 177 0.39 -3.85 -6.01
C ASN A 177 0.66 -4.24 -7.47
N SER A 178 -0.06 -5.22 -8.02
CA SER A 178 0.00 -5.64 -9.41
C SER A 178 -1.19 -6.57 -9.71
N ASP A 179 -1.40 -6.93 -10.97
CA ASP A 179 -2.38 -7.97 -11.32
C ASP A 179 -2.02 -9.28 -10.60
N ILE A 180 -3.01 -9.91 -9.97
CA ILE A 180 -2.83 -11.16 -9.23
C ILE A 180 -3.87 -12.19 -9.64
N VAL A 181 -3.46 -13.46 -9.60
CA VAL A 181 -4.34 -14.62 -9.73
C VAL A 181 -4.33 -15.37 -8.41
N ILE A 182 -5.51 -15.67 -7.89
CA ILE A 182 -5.75 -16.39 -6.64
C ILE A 182 -6.51 -17.65 -7.01
N SER A 183 -6.13 -18.75 -6.37
CA SER A 183 -6.74 -20.05 -6.62
C SER A 183 -7.36 -20.57 -5.33
N PRO A 184 -8.51 -21.27 -5.43
CA PRO A 184 -9.11 -21.96 -4.30
C PRO A 184 -8.27 -23.18 -3.93
N GLU A 185 -8.12 -23.44 -2.64
CA GLU A 185 -7.54 -24.65 -2.10
C GLU A 185 -8.63 -25.63 -1.72
N PHE A 186 -8.44 -26.89 -2.10
CA PHE A 186 -9.40 -27.97 -1.90
C PHE A 186 -8.69 -29.20 -1.34
N GLU A 187 -9.22 -29.73 -0.24
CA GLU A 187 -8.77 -31.01 0.32
C GLU A 187 -9.69 -32.14 -0.15
N LYS A 188 -9.11 -33.28 -0.54
CA LYS A 188 -9.90 -34.44 -0.99
C LYS A 188 -10.63 -35.04 0.22
N VAL A 189 -11.93 -35.26 0.11
CA VAL A 189 -12.70 -35.93 1.17
C VAL A 189 -12.25 -37.39 1.24
N ASP A 190 -11.63 -37.79 2.36
CA ASP A 190 -11.26 -39.18 2.60
C ASP A 190 -12.51 -40.01 2.91
N GLN A 191 -12.93 -40.79 1.92
CA GLN A 191 -14.07 -41.70 2.06
C GLN A 191 -13.78 -42.86 3.04
N SER A 192 -12.53 -43.10 3.44
CA SER A 192 -12.19 -44.13 4.42
C SER A 192 -12.79 -43.86 5.81
N LEU A 193 -12.96 -42.58 6.19
CA LEU A 193 -13.58 -42.17 7.46
C LEU A 193 -15.12 -42.24 7.44
N ILE A 194 -15.74 -42.18 6.26
CA ILE A 194 -17.20 -42.30 6.08
C ILE A 194 -17.64 -43.75 6.37
N TRP A 195 -16.82 -44.74 6.00
CA TRP A 195 -17.08 -46.15 6.27
C TRP A 195 -16.81 -46.56 7.73
N VAL A 196 -15.91 -45.88 8.46
CA VAL A 196 -15.68 -46.16 9.89
C VAL A 196 -16.87 -45.73 10.75
N LEU A 197 -17.49 -44.57 10.45
CA LEU A 197 -18.71 -44.13 11.14
C LEU A 197 -19.95 -44.94 10.73
N ALA A 198 -20.08 -45.31 9.45
CA ALA A 198 -21.16 -46.20 8.99
C ALA A 198 -21.02 -47.64 9.55
N GLY A 199 -19.78 -48.14 9.70
CA GLY A 199 -19.49 -49.45 10.28
C GLY A 199 -19.76 -49.51 11.78
N VAL A 200 -19.44 -48.46 12.55
CA VAL A 200 -19.78 -48.38 13.98
C VAL A 200 -21.30 -48.30 14.20
N LEU A 201 -22.04 -47.58 13.35
CA LEU A 201 -23.51 -47.52 13.44
C LEU A 201 -24.17 -48.87 13.09
N ALA A 202 -23.61 -49.66 12.17
CA ALA A 202 -24.13 -50.99 11.81
C ALA A 202 -23.96 -52.04 12.92
N VAL A 203 -22.90 -51.95 13.74
CA VAL A 203 -22.69 -52.87 14.88
C VAL A 203 -23.70 -52.61 16.01
N PHE A 204 -24.11 -51.35 16.23
CA PHE A 204 -25.15 -51.02 17.23
C PHE A 204 -26.56 -51.47 16.80
N VAL A 205 -26.88 -51.48 15.51
CA VAL A 205 -28.19 -51.97 15.03
C VAL A 205 -28.29 -53.51 15.12
N CYS A 206 -27.20 -54.26 14.91
CA CYS A 206 -27.22 -55.72 15.07
C CYS A 206 -27.30 -56.18 16.54
N ALA A 207 -26.69 -55.46 17.49
CA ALA A 207 -26.76 -55.82 18.91
C ALA A 207 -28.17 -55.59 19.51
N ALA A 208 -28.91 -54.58 19.04
CA ALA A 208 -30.26 -54.28 19.53
C ALA A 208 -31.33 -55.30 19.08
N VAL A 209 -31.17 -55.89 17.88
CA VAL A 209 -32.13 -56.87 17.35
C VAL A 209 -31.99 -58.25 18.00
N ILE A 210 -30.78 -58.64 18.46
CA ILE A 210 -30.54 -59.93 19.10
C ILE A 210 -31.11 -59.99 20.53
N VAL A 211 -31.10 -58.88 21.28
CA VAL A 211 -31.65 -58.84 22.66
C VAL A 211 -33.19 -58.88 22.66
N ALA A 212 -33.85 -58.36 21.61
CA ALA A 212 -35.32 -58.34 21.51
C ALA A 212 -35.96 -59.71 21.24
N ARG A 213 -35.23 -60.68 20.68
CA ARG A 213 -35.75 -62.04 20.37
C ARG A 213 -35.58 -63.08 21.48
N MET A 214 -34.91 -62.76 22.59
CA MET A 214 -34.72 -63.70 23.72
C MET A 214 -35.74 -63.52 24.86
N ARG A 215 -36.80 -62.71 24.68
CA ARG A 215 -37.82 -62.43 25.71
C ARG A 215 -39.29 -62.64 25.26
N SER A 216 -39.54 -63.45 24.23
CA SER A 216 -40.90 -63.92 23.90
C SER A 216 -41.11 -65.36 24.34
#